data_AF-A0A4R8V9X6-F1
#
_entry.id   AF-A0A4R8V9X6-F1
#
_cell.length_a   1.000
_cell.length_b   1.000
_cell.length_c   1.000
_cell.angle_alpha   90.00
_cell.angle_beta   90.00
_cell.angle_gamma   90.00
#
_symmetry.space_group_name_H-M   'P 1'
#
loop_
_entity.id
_entity.type
_entity.pdbx_description
1 polymer ?
#
loop_
_entity_poly.entity_id
_entity_poly.type
_entity_poly.pdbx_seq_one_letter_code
_entity_poly.pdbx_strand_id
1 'polypeptide(L)'
;MLPLAALSTASPAYADESACAGSYYDQSGFEFFTPELRYVPPPLRVAAWDCAVRDADRPFGLDTGSAVEYTLVYADVDFDVVVRIARAFEEQGWLTNFAAITSIDTGEGMQNSVLYSADQLAALDSPPLFAGGRFGNAATNHDIISLSYADGDAYTTNGGAFTTPSLVIDVALTEAFAGDGIADPSVLSGLKSIGDVAVTPAGAAAVGGTAVVLTLVIGYPGSLLNSVIGPRYDQFVERMRKRRAARRSKSAGAGGTGSAVPDQAGTPARSRLFGWLFVPGLLIASVISGFVDPSFGLNAMSARLLVTAFLSLLVFNVAAWFLVRVIMRRRHPDAVATVKFRWGSLILVTVAVLIARLLEFHPGIIFGLVAGLVFATTMSKAKNAMVVILGTGFGLAVALLAWVGFSVVAPIAAGAPGNLLLVSASEFFSAVTIEGIASLPLALLPLLALDGHKLFDYNKWLWLLCYVIGLLAFMLVLLTIPNSWGEIDGDFVRWIVLFCVFGVVAVAVWAIHTVFERRKAAATAQRVPG
;
A
#
# COMPACT_ATOMS: atom_id res chain seq x y z
N MET A 1 -23.79 -12.94 -25.64
CA MET A 1 -23.68 -13.72 -24.39
C MET A 1 -22.80 -14.92 -24.71
N LEU A 2 -21.50 -14.80 -24.44
CA LEU A 2 -20.52 -15.88 -24.55
C LEU A 2 -20.38 -16.50 -23.16
N PRO A 3 -20.24 -17.83 -23.03
CA PRO A 3 -20.09 -18.47 -21.74
C PRO A 3 -18.72 -18.08 -21.16
N LEU A 4 -18.70 -17.49 -19.97
CA LEU A 4 -17.52 -17.52 -19.12
C LEU A 4 -17.30 -18.99 -18.79
N ALA A 5 -16.39 -19.63 -19.52
CA ALA A 5 -15.80 -20.87 -19.05
C ALA A 5 -15.15 -20.57 -17.69
N ALA A 6 -15.46 -21.40 -16.70
CA ALA A 6 -14.79 -21.40 -15.42
C ALA A 6 -13.31 -21.67 -15.67
N LEU A 7 -12.53 -20.61 -15.84
CA LEU A 7 -11.12 -20.60 -15.51
C LEU A 7 -11.10 -20.81 -14.00
N SER A 8 -11.05 -22.09 -13.60
CA SER A 8 -10.50 -22.48 -12.31
C SER A 8 -9.04 -22.07 -12.32
N THR A 9 -8.79 -20.77 -12.14
CA THR A 9 -7.50 -20.30 -11.68
C THR A 9 -7.37 -20.90 -10.30
N ALA A 10 -6.53 -21.93 -10.15
CA ALA A 10 -6.03 -22.33 -8.86
C ALA A 10 -5.69 -21.04 -8.13
N SER A 11 -6.41 -20.76 -7.03
CA SER A 11 -6.09 -19.62 -6.18
C SER A 11 -4.59 -19.71 -5.90
N PRO A 12 -3.81 -18.62 -5.99
CA PRO A 12 -2.50 -18.63 -5.38
C PRO A 12 -2.76 -18.99 -3.92
N ALA A 13 -2.43 -20.22 -3.53
CA ALA A 13 -2.49 -20.63 -2.14
C ALA A 13 -1.52 -19.70 -1.41
N TYR A 14 -2.07 -18.67 -0.77
CA TYR A 14 -1.36 -18.04 0.32
C TYR A 14 -1.04 -19.15 1.31
N ALA A 15 0.13 -19.06 1.94
CA ALA A 15 0.55 -20.00 2.95
C ALA A 15 -0.59 -20.26 3.94
N ASP A 16 -1.26 -21.41 3.81
CA ASP A 16 -2.28 -21.88 4.73
C ASP A 16 -1.53 -22.80 5.70
N GLU A 17 -1.24 -22.28 6.90
CA GLU A 17 -0.57 -23.05 7.96
C GLU A 17 -1.27 -24.39 8.21
N SER A 18 -2.57 -24.49 7.93
CA SER A 18 -3.31 -25.75 8.07
C SER A 18 -2.85 -26.84 7.11
N ALA A 19 -2.29 -26.49 5.94
CA ALA A 19 -1.69 -27.43 5.00
C ALA A 19 -0.44 -28.12 5.57
N CYS A 20 0.22 -27.47 6.53
CA CYS A 20 1.39 -27.98 7.23
C CYS A 20 1.11 -28.37 8.69
N ALA A 21 -0.14 -28.25 9.14
CA ALA A 21 -0.53 -28.63 10.49
C ALA A 21 -0.35 -30.14 10.71
N GLY A 22 0.22 -30.51 11.86
CA GLY A 22 0.52 -31.90 12.18
C GLY A 22 1.71 -32.50 11.42
N SER A 23 2.33 -31.76 10.49
CA SER A 23 3.56 -32.19 9.80
C SER A 23 4.77 -32.18 10.75
N TYR A 24 5.91 -32.69 10.27
CA TYR A 24 7.18 -32.62 10.99
C TYR A 24 7.54 -31.17 11.37
N TYR A 25 7.19 -30.18 10.55
CA TYR A 25 7.52 -28.78 10.80
C TYR A 25 6.70 -28.17 11.95
N ASP A 26 5.44 -28.58 12.11
CA ASP A 26 4.59 -28.13 13.22
C ASP A 26 5.09 -28.65 14.58
N GLN A 27 5.81 -29.78 14.60
CA GLN A 27 6.20 -30.47 15.84
C GLN A 27 7.65 -30.21 16.29
N SER A 28 8.53 -29.70 15.41
CA SER A 28 9.98 -29.87 15.56
C SER A 28 10.78 -28.58 15.75
N GLY A 29 10.21 -27.58 16.44
CA GLY A 29 10.92 -26.33 16.71
C GLY A 29 11.08 -25.42 15.49
N PHE A 30 10.28 -25.65 14.44
CA PHE A 30 10.13 -24.67 13.37
C PHE A 30 9.03 -23.67 13.73
N GLU A 31 9.15 -22.47 13.21
CA GLU A 31 8.08 -21.48 13.21
C GLU A 31 7.60 -21.24 11.77
N PHE A 32 6.27 -21.12 11.62
CA PHE A 32 5.65 -20.69 10.39
C PHE A 32 5.84 -19.19 10.22
N PHE A 33 6.18 -18.76 9.01
CA PHE A 33 6.34 -17.34 8.71
C PHE A 33 6.08 -17.06 7.24
N THR A 34 5.90 -15.79 6.88
CA THR A 34 5.81 -15.37 5.47
C THR A 34 7.15 -14.76 5.06
N PRO A 35 7.94 -15.40 4.17
CA PRO A 35 9.21 -14.84 3.74
C PRO A 35 8.97 -13.55 2.98
N GLU A 36 9.73 -12.51 3.31
CA GLU A 36 9.68 -11.28 2.52
C GLU A 36 10.15 -11.58 1.10
N LEU A 37 9.50 -10.98 0.10
CA LEU A 37 9.76 -11.25 -1.31
C LEU A 37 11.23 -11.06 -1.73
N ARG A 38 11.96 -10.13 -1.08
CA ARG A 38 13.40 -9.92 -1.30
C ARG A 38 14.26 -11.12 -0.91
N TYR A 39 13.76 -11.99 -0.02
CA TYR A 39 14.40 -13.25 0.35
C TYR A 39 13.83 -14.43 -0.44
N VAL A 40 12.92 -14.21 -1.41
CA VAL A 40 12.41 -15.28 -2.26
C VAL A 40 13.14 -15.25 -3.61
N PRO A 41 13.88 -16.32 -3.97
CA PRO A 41 14.53 -16.46 -5.27
C PRO A 41 13.56 -16.16 -6.43
N PRO A 42 13.95 -15.35 -7.42
CA PRO A 42 13.12 -15.03 -8.58
C PRO A 42 12.48 -16.26 -9.29
N PRO A 43 13.15 -17.42 -9.44
CA PRO A 43 12.52 -18.62 -10.00
C PRO A 43 11.38 -19.20 -9.16
N LEU A 44 11.39 -19.00 -7.83
CA LEU A 44 10.36 -19.51 -6.92
C LEU A 44 9.13 -18.60 -6.86
N ARG A 45 9.21 -17.37 -7.38
CA ARG A 45 8.09 -16.42 -7.42
C ARG A 45 6.99 -16.80 -8.42
N VAL A 46 7.21 -17.85 -9.21
CA VAL A 46 6.29 -18.32 -10.27
C VAL A 46 5.16 -19.22 -9.76
N ALA A 47 5.28 -19.72 -8.52
CA ALA A 47 4.32 -20.61 -7.91
C ALA A 47 4.13 -20.25 -6.43
N ALA A 48 2.88 -20.16 -6.00
CA ALA A 48 2.55 -19.94 -4.60
C ALA A 48 2.77 -21.23 -3.80
N TRP A 49 3.30 -21.11 -2.58
CA TRP A 49 3.58 -22.21 -1.66
C TRP A 49 2.50 -22.28 -0.57
N ASP A 50 2.23 -23.48 -0.07
CA ASP A 50 1.19 -23.72 0.94
C ASP A 50 1.66 -23.40 2.36
N CYS A 51 2.96 -23.50 2.65
CA CYS A 51 3.51 -22.90 3.86
C CYS A 51 5.01 -22.62 3.73
N ALA A 52 5.52 -21.75 4.59
CA ALA A 52 6.94 -21.49 4.73
C ALA A 52 7.34 -21.59 6.21
N VAL A 53 8.45 -22.28 6.45
CA VAL A 53 8.91 -22.63 7.80
C VAL A 53 10.38 -22.35 7.94
N ARG A 54 10.80 -21.98 9.14
CA ARG A 54 12.22 -21.80 9.49
C ARG A 54 12.49 -22.33 10.89
N ASP A 55 13.75 -22.66 11.16
CA ASP A 55 14.21 -23.05 12.50
C ASP A 55 14.01 -21.86 13.46
N ALA A 56 13.18 -22.02 14.49
CA ALA A 56 12.81 -20.95 15.41
C ALA A 56 14.00 -20.49 16.27
N ASP A 57 15.02 -21.34 16.44
CA ASP A 57 16.22 -21.02 17.20
C ASP A 57 17.27 -20.28 16.35
N ARG A 58 17.08 -20.19 15.02
CA ARG A 58 18.01 -19.49 14.13
C ARG A 58 17.55 -18.06 13.83
N PRO A 59 18.43 -17.06 14.02
CA PRO A 59 18.11 -15.71 13.61
C PRO A 59 17.91 -15.63 12.09
N PHE A 60 16.80 -15.01 11.69
CA PHE A 60 16.50 -14.78 10.29
C PHE A 60 17.02 -13.43 9.82
N GLY A 61 17.69 -13.42 8.67
CA GLY A 61 18.16 -12.20 8.03
C GLY A 61 19.67 -12.08 8.01
N LEU A 62 20.13 -11.45 6.93
CA LEU A 62 21.54 -11.30 6.55
C LEU A 62 22.33 -10.43 7.53
N ASP A 63 21.66 -9.54 8.24
CA ASP A 63 22.28 -8.61 9.19
C ASP A 63 22.90 -9.33 10.40
N THR A 64 22.56 -10.61 10.59
CA THR A 64 23.13 -11.46 11.64
C THR A 64 24.37 -12.23 11.21
N GLY A 65 24.79 -12.09 9.94
CA GLY A 65 25.91 -12.83 9.35
C GLY A 65 25.60 -14.31 9.12
N SER A 66 24.35 -14.73 9.29
CA SER A 66 23.87 -16.10 9.01
C SER A 66 23.24 -16.15 7.62
N ALA A 67 23.33 -17.31 6.96
CA ALA A 67 22.56 -17.55 5.74
C ALA A 67 21.06 -17.51 6.07
N VAL A 68 20.26 -16.91 5.19
CA VAL A 68 18.82 -16.96 5.31
C VAL A 68 18.39 -18.36 4.89
N GLU A 69 18.02 -19.18 5.87
CA GLU A 69 17.60 -20.56 5.68
C GLU A 69 16.12 -20.71 6.04
N TYR A 70 15.34 -21.16 5.07
CA TYR A 70 13.94 -21.50 5.28
C TYR A 70 13.50 -22.56 4.27
N THR A 71 12.38 -23.19 4.54
CA THR A 71 11.81 -24.23 3.68
C THR A 71 10.43 -23.79 3.20
N LEU A 72 10.21 -23.89 1.89
CA LEU A 72 8.89 -23.76 1.27
C LEU A 72 8.28 -25.14 1.07
N VAL A 73 7.01 -25.27 1.37
CA VAL A 73 6.26 -26.52 1.24
C VAL A 73 5.09 -26.30 0.29
N TYR A 74 4.95 -27.20 -0.67
CA TYR A 74 3.78 -27.34 -1.52
C TYR A 74 3.17 -28.72 -1.26
N ALA A 75 2.01 -28.77 -0.64
CA ALA A 75 1.29 -29.98 -0.27
C ALA A 75 0.23 -30.30 -1.33
N ASP A 76 -0.02 -31.59 -1.58
CA ASP A 76 -0.97 -32.05 -2.61
C ASP A 76 -0.71 -31.41 -3.99
N VAL A 77 0.57 -31.37 -4.38
CA VAL A 77 1.04 -30.59 -5.52
C VAL A 77 1.05 -31.40 -6.82
N ASP A 78 0.48 -30.83 -7.88
CA ASP A 78 0.58 -31.38 -9.24
C ASP A 78 2.02 -31.33 -9.76
N PHE A 79 2.46 -32.39 -10.42
CA PHE A 79 3.83 -32.47 -10.97
C PHE A 79 4.13 -31.37 -12.00
N ASP A 80 3.12 -30.84 -12.69
CA ASP A 80 3.26 -29.68 -13.60
C ASP A 80 3.79 -28.42 -12.89
N VAL A 81 3.54 -28.27 -11.59
CA VAL A 81 4.10 -27.17 -10.79
C VAL A 81 5.61 -27.37 -10.62
N VAL A 82 6.05 -28.61 -10.35
CA VAL A 82 7.48 -28.97 -10.26
C VAL A 82 8.20 -28.65 -11.57
N VAL A 83 7.61 -29.05 -12.70
CA VAL A 83 8.13 -28.75 -14.05
C VAL A 83 8.23 -27.25 -14.30
N ARG A 84 7.21 -26.48 -13.92
CA ARG A 84 7.17 -25.03 -14.09
C ARG A 84 8.24 -24.32 -13.26
N ILE A 85 8.42 -24.73 -12.01
CA ILE A 85 9.48 -24.22 -11.13
C ILE A 85 10.86 -24.57 -11.71
N ALA A 86 11.06 -25.82 -12.13
CA ALA A 86 12.30 -26.24 -12.77
C ALA A 86 12.60 -25.38 -14.00
N ARG A 87 11.63 -25.18 -14.90
CA ARG A 87 11.76 -24.32 -16.08
C ARG A 87 12.14 -22.88 -15.73
N ALA A 88 11.53 -22.32 -14.67
CA ALA A 88 11.86 -20.98 -14.21
C ALA A 88 13.31 -20.87 -13.72
N PHE A 89 13.87 -21.92 -13.10
CA PHE A 89 15.31 -21.96 -12.77
C PHE A 89 16.18 -21.99 -14.04
N GLU A 90 15.78 -22.75 -15.07
CA GLU A 90 16.53 -22.81 -16.34
C GLU A 90 16.54 -21.47 -17.07
N GLU A 91 15.36 -20.88 -17.28
CA GLU A 91 15.17 -19.62 -18.02
C GLU A 91 15.89 -18.44 -17.36
N GLN A 92 16.03 -18.47 -16.04
CA GLN A 92 16.69 -17.42 -15.26
C GLN A 92 18.18 -17.72 -15.00
N GLY A 93 18.74 -18.78 -15.60
CA GLY A 93 20.18 -19.05 -15.56
C GLY A 93 20.71 -19.58 -14.23
N TRP A 94 19.87 -20.30 -13.48
CA TRP A 94 20.26 -20.92 -12.20
C TRP A 94 20.88 -22.32 -12.35
N LEU A 95 21.14 -22.74 -13.59
CA LEU A 95 21.81 -23.99 -13.93
C LEU A 95 23.34 -23.76 -14.00
N THR A 96 23.99 -23.67 -12.84
CA THR A 96 25.46 -23.77 -12.71
C THR A 96 25.96 -25.23 -12.75
N ASN A 97 27.27 -25.45 -12.60
CA ASN A 97 27.93 -26.76 -12.68
C ASN A 97 27.37 -27.87 -11.76
N PHE A 98 26.53 -27.53 -10.77
CA PHE A 98 25.92 -28.47 -9.83
C PHE A 98 24.38 -28.45 -9.87
N ALA A 99 23.79 -27.67 -10.79
CA ALA A 99 22.42 -27.27 -10.69
C ALA A 99 21.53 -27.90 -11.77
N ALA A 100 20.80 -28.93 -11.38
CA ALA A 100 19.69 -29.53 -12.09
C ALA A 100 18.95 -30.53 -11.18
N ILE A 101 17.85 -31.09 -11.69
CA ILE A 101 17.33 -32.36 -11.17
C ILE A 101 18.38 -33.43 -11.48
N THR A 102 18.93 -34.02 -10.43
CA THR A 102 20.04 -35.00 -10.48
C THR A 102 19.65 -36.36 -9.95
N SER A 103 18.49 -36.46 -9.29
CA SER A 103 17.96 -37.70 -8.75
C SER A 103 16.51 -37.84 -9.19
N ILE A 104 16.14 -38.95 -9.82
CA ILE A 104 14.75 -39.21 -10.20
C ILE A 104 14.45 -40.70 -10.04
N ASP A 105 13.23 -41.03 -9.62
CA ASP A 105 12.72 -42.41 -9.67
C ASP A 105 11.38 -42.42 -10.41
N THR A 106 11.35 -43.05 -11.58
CA THR A 106 10.13 -43.19 -12.40
C THR A 106 9.41 -44.53 -12.16
N GLY A 107 9.78 -45.27 -11.12
CA GLY A 107 9.30 -46.63 -10.83
C GLY A 107 10.23 -47.74 -11.29
N GLU A 108 11.31 -47.41 -12.00
CA GLU A 108 12.39 -48.34 -12.39
C GLU A 108 13.55 -48.35 -11.38
N GLY A 109 13.41 -47.61 -10.28
CA GLY A 109 14.43 -47.39 -9.27
C GLY A 109 15.14 -46.06 -9.43
N MET A 110 15.76 -45.61 -8.34
CA MET A 110 16.40 -44.30 -8.25
C MET A 110 17.60 -44.17 -9.20
N GLN A 111 17.48 -43.26 -10.17
CA GLN A 111 18.54 -42.85 -11.06
C GLN A 111 19.21 -41.60 -10.49
N ASN A 112 20.50 -41.71 -10.18
CA ASN A 112 21.31 -40.61 -9.63
C ASN A 112 22.28 -40.08 -10.69
N SER A 113 22.65 -38.80 -10.58
CA SER A 113 23.61 -38.11 -11.46
C SER A 113 23.17 -38.00 -12.94
N VAL A 114 21.87 -38.08 -13.22
CA VAL A 114 21.31 -37.81 -14.54
C VAL A 114 20.71 -36.41 -14.52
N LEU A 115 21.14 -35.56 -15.46
CA LEU A 115 20.66 -34.19 -15.57
C LEU A 115 19.37 -34.18 -16.39
N TYR A 116 18.25 -33.85 -15.74
CA TYR A 116 16.97 -33.66 -16.41
C TYR A 116 16.70 -32.17 -16.61
N SER A 117 16.45 -31.76 -17.85
CA SER A 117 15.90 -30.44 -18.15
C SER A 117 14.41 -30.39 -17.85
N ALA A 118 13.85 -29.17 -17.71
CA ALA A 118 12.42 -29.00 -17.48
C ALA A 118 11.58 -29.59 -18.62
N ASP A 119 12.03 -29.51 -19.87
CA ASP A 119 11.35 -30.14 -21.01
C ASP A 119 11.42 -31.66 -20.98
N GLN A 120 12.50 -32.24 -20.46
CA GLN A 120 12.60 -33.70 -20.26
C GLN A 120 11.68 -34.17 -19.14
N LEU A 121 11.56 -33.41 -18.04
CA LEU A 121 10.61 -33.70 -16.97
C LEU A 121 9.16 -33.61 -17.48
N ALA A 122 8.85 -32.59 -18.28
CA ALA A 122 7.54 -32.41 -18.89
C ALA A 122 7.16 -33.54 -19.89
N ALA A 123 8.16 -34.21 -20.45
CA ALA A 123 7.99 -35.28 -21.43
C ALA A 123 7.86 -36.68 -20.81
N LEU A 124 7.90 -36.80 -19.48
CA LEU A 124 7.68 -38.07 -18.79
C LEU A 124 6.23 -38.54 -19.00
N ASP A 125 6.04 -39.83 -19.26
CA ASP A 125 4.71 -40.42 -19.48
C ASP A 125 3.83 -40.39 -18.22
N SER A 126 4.47 -40.38 -17.03
CA SER A 126 3.82 -40.28 -15.73
C SER A 126 4.68 -39.46 -14.77
N PRO A 127 4.08 -38.82 -13.73
CA PRO A 127 4.85 -38.22 -12.65
C PRO A 127 5.82 -39.24 -12.02
N PRO A 128 7.06 -38.85 -11.72
CA PRO A 128 8.00 -39.71 -11.02
C PRO A 128 7.53 -39.97 -9.58
N LEU A 129 7.99 -41.06 -8.97
CA LEU A 129 7.79 -41.32 -7.54
C LEU A 129 8.63 -40.36 -6.68
N PHE A 130 9.78 -39.93 -7.21
CA PHE A 130 10.68 -38.97 -6.56
C PHE A 130 11.43 -38.14 -7.60
N ALA A 131 11.62 -36.84 -7.34
CA ALA A 131 12.54 -36.00 -8.10
C ALA A 131 13.29 -35.04 -7.16
N GLY A 132 14.62 -35.07 -7.21
CA GLY A 132 15.51 -34.30 -6.37
C GLY A 132 16.54 -33.52 -7.18
N GLY A 133 16.75 -32.26 -6.82
CA GLY A 133 17.71 -31.40 -7.49
C GLY A 133 18.25 -30.32 -6.60
N ARG A 134 19.34 -29.71 -7.05
CA ARG A 134 19.86 -28.47 -6.47
C ARG A 134 19.92 -27.42 -7.57
N PHE A 135 19.74 -26.16 -7.20
CA PHE A 135 19.88 -25.01 -8.08
C PHE A 135 20.77 -23.98 -7.41
N GLY A 136 21.58 -23.29 -8.20
CA GLY A 136 22.53 -22.33 -7.67
C GLY A 136 22.62 -21.11 -8.56
N ASN A 137 22.58 -19.93 -7.97
CA ASN A 137 22.71 -18.69 -8.72
C ASN A 137 24.15 -18.54 -9.23
N ALA A 138 24.33 -18.46 -10.55
CA ALA A 138 25.64 -18.32 -11.18
C ALA A 138 26.38 -17.04 -10.79
N ALA A 139 25.65 -16.00 -10.36
CA ALA A 139 26.23 -14.73 -9.95
C ALA A 139 26.84 -14.78 -8.55
N THR A 140 26.20 -15.49 -7.61
CA THR A 140 26.60 -15.50 -6.19
C THR A 140 27.38 -16.76 -5.81
N ASN A 141 27.15 -17.88 -6.51
CA ASN A 141 27.79 -19.18 -6.31
C ASN A 141 27.63 -19.77 -4.89
N HIS A 142 26.79 -19.14 -4.05
CA HIS A 142 26.57 -19.48 -2.64
C HIS A 142 25.10 -19.63 -2.28
N ASP A 143 24.17 -19.11 -3.09
CA ASP A 143 22.74 -19.35 -2.89
C ASP A 143 22.42 -20.75 -3.38
N ILE A 144 21.96 -21.61 -2.46
CA ILE A 144 21.65 -23.01 -2.74
C ILE A 144 20.17 -23.22 -2.52
N ILE A 145 19.49 -23.65 -3.58
CA ILE A 145 18.10 -24.07 -3.52
C ILE A 145 18.06 -25.59 -3.70
N SER A 146 17.57 -26.31 -2.70
CA SER A 146 17.39 -27.76 -2.79
C SER A 146 15.93 -28.06 -3.03
N LEU A 147 15.62 -28.80 -4.09
CA LEU A 147 14.26 -29.17 -4.47
C LEU A 147 14.10 -30.68 -4.25
N SER A 148 13.05 -31.07 -3.54
CA SER A 148 12.68 -32.48 -3.33
C SER A 148 11.17 -32.67 -3.53
N TYR A 149 10.81 -33.41 -4.57
CA TYR A 149 9.45 -33.87 -4.84
C TYR A 149 9.31 -35.34 -4.44
N ALA A 150 8.20 -35.69 -3.81
CA ALA A 150 7.81 -37.08 -3.55
C ALA A 150 6.32 -37.28 -3.82
N ASP A 151 5.95 -38.48 -4.25
CA ASP A 151 4.57 -38.87 -4.56
C ASP A 151 3.67 -39.04 -3.32
N GLY A 152 4.25 -39.20 -2.13
CA GLY A 152 3.54 -39.41 -0.87
C GLY A 152 3.19 -40.88 -0.58
N ASP A 153 3.38 -41.76 -1.56
CA ASP A 153 3.11 -43.20 -1.46
C ASP A 153 4.41 -44.01 -1.34
N ALA A 154 5.24 -43.98 -2.38
CA ALA A 154 6.52 -44.70 -2.40
C ALA A 154 7.62 -43.91 -1.68
N TYR A 155 7.60 -42.60 -1.82
CA TYR A 155 8.51 -41.67 -1.16
C TYR A 155 7.74 -40.64 -0.35
N THR A 156 8.35 -40.20 0.74
CA THR A 156 7.85 -39.07 1.53
C THR A 156 8.96 -38.06 1.73
N THR A 157 8.61 -36.78 1.71
CA THR A 157 9.56 -35.71 2.01
C THR A 157 9.76 -35.59 3.52
N ASN A 158 10.99 -35.25 3.94
CA ASN A 158 11.39 -34.88 5.30
C ASN A 158 10.71 -35.69 6.44
N GLY A 159 10.96 -37.00 6.46
CA GLY A 159 10.59 -37.86 7.59
C GLY A 159 9.16 -38.38 7.59
N GLY A 160 8.46 -38.39 6.45
CA GLY A 160 7.09 -38.92 6.39
C GLY A 160 6.00 -37.87 6.58
N ALA A 161 6.33 -36.59 6.41
CA ALA A 161 5.44 -35.48 6.77
C ALA A 161 4.16 -35.40 5.91
N PHE A 162 4.19 -35.91 4.68
CA PHE A 162 3.07 -35.82 3.73
C PHE A 162 2.81 -37.19 3.10
N THR A 163 1.53 -37.60 3.10
CA THR A 163 1.04 -38.83 2.46
C THR A 163 0.40 -38.56 1.09
N THR A 164 0.55 -37.34 0.58
CA THR A 164 0.13 -36.90 -0.74
C THR A 164 1.34 -36.36 -1.49
N PRO A 165 1.24 -36.18 -2.81
CA PRO A 165 2.32 -35.57 -3.59
C PRO A 165 2.75 -34.25 -2.96
N SER A 166 4.03 -34.11 -2.67
CA SER A 166 4.57 -32.92 -1.98
C SER A 166 5.88 -32.47 -2.60
N LEU A 167 6.07 -31.17 -2.65
CA LEU A 167 7.31 -30.51 -3.07
C LEU A 167 7.84 -29.70 -1.90
N VAL A 168 9.06 -29.99 -1.51
CA VAL A 168 9.79 -29.27 -0.46
C VAL A 168 10.98 -28.59 -1.09
N ILE A 169 11.10 -27.28 -0.85
CA ILE A 169 12.19 -26.47 -1.36
C ILE A 169 12.92 -25.81 -0.19
N ASP A 170 14.14 -26.27 0.08
CA ASP A 170 15.02 -25.64 1.05
C ASP A 170 15.77 -24.50 0.37
N VAL A 171 15.67 -23.32 0.96
CA VAL A 171 16.24 -22.07 0.45
C VAL A 171 17.34 -21.62 1.40
N ALA A 172 18.59 -21.61 0.93
CA ALA A 172 19.72 -21.05 1.65
C ALA A 172 20.31 -19.88 0.87
N LEU A 173 20.22 -18.67 1.43
CA LEU A 173 20.65 -17.44 0.76
C LEU A 173 21.76 -16.73 1.51
N THR A 174 22.69 -16.18 0.75
CA THR A 174 23.77 -15.34 1.25
C THR A 174 23.53 -13.85 1.11
N GLU A 175 22.57 -13.47 0.26
CA GLU A 175 22.12 -12.08 0.10
C GLU A 175 20.64 -11.99 -0.27
N ALA A 176 20.06 -10.79 -0.19
CA ALA A 176 18.69 -10.54 -0.58
C ALA A 176 18.66 -10.27 -2.08
N PHE A 177 17.69 -10.83 -2.79
CA PHE A 177 17.49 -10.54 -4.20
C PHE A 177 16.98 -9.13 -4.38
N ALA A 178 17.65 -8.36 -5.26
CA ALA A 178 17.14 -7.09 -5.72
C ALA A 178 15.82 -7.33 -6.47
N GLY A 179 14.71 -6.76 -5.99
CA GLY A 179 13.44 -6.72 -6.74
C GLY A 179 13.49 -5.63 -7.79
N ASP A 180 14.46 -5.66 -8.69
CA ASP A 180 14.80 -4.57 -9.61
C ASP A 180 14.33 -4.81 -11.06
N GLY A 181 13.86 -6.04 -11.35
CA GLY A 181 13.34 -6.46 -12.63
C GLY A 181 12.04 -5.76 -12.99
N ILE A 182 11.82 -5.50 -14.29
CA ILE A 182 10.64 -4.76 -14.74
C ILE A 182 9.33 -5.48 -14.41
N ALA A 183 9.33 -6.79 -14.23
CA ALA A 183 8.15 -7.56 -13.85
C ALA A 183 8.19 -8.07 -12.40
N ASP A 184 9.23 -7.69 -11.64
CA ASP A 184 9.29 -8.05 -10.23
C ASP A 184 8.18 -7.36 -9.44
N PRO A 185 7.54 -8.04 -8.48
CA PRO A 185 6.49 -7.43 -7.68
C PRO A 185 7.05 -6.30 -6.80
N SER A 186 6.25 -5.27 -6.57
CA SER A 186 6.54 -4.21 -5.59
C SER A 186 5.71 -4.37 -4.33
N VAL A 187 5.92 -3.49 -3.36
CA VAL A 187 5.04 -3.35 -2.18
C VAL A 187 3.55 -3.18 -2.56
N LEU A 188 3.23 -2.64 -3.74
CA LEU A 188 1.84 -2.50 -4.19
C LEU A 188 1.24 -3.81 -4.70
N SER A 189 2.06 -4.79 -5.07
CA SER A 189 1.60 -6.12 -5.45
C SER A 189 1.16 -6.98 -4.26
N GLY A 190 1.58 -6.61 -3.04
CA GLY A 190 1.37 -7.41 -1.84
C GLY A 190 0.02 -7.23 -1.14
N LEU A 191 -0.87 -6.35 -1.62
CA LEU A 191 -2.18 -6.17 -0.98
C LEU A 191 -2.94 -7.52 -0.94
N LYS A 192 -3.56 -7.88 0.18
CA LYS A 192 -4.41 -9.09 0.24
C LYS A 192 -5.71 -8.87 -0.55
N SER A 193 -6.20 -9.92 -1.21
CA SER A 193 -7.46 -9.86 -1.94
C SER A 193 -8.65 -9.81 -0.98
N ILE A 194 -9.83 -9.43 -1.48
CA ILE A 194 -11.07 -9.42 -0.67
C ILE A 194 -11.41 -10.82 -0.14
N GLY A 195 -11.07 -11.88 -0.90
CA GLY A 195 -11.33 -13.27 -0.51
C GLY A 195 -10.48 -13.70 0.69
N ASP A 196 -9.28 -13.14 0.81
CA ASP A 196 -8.32 -13.48 1.88
C ASP A 196 -8.61 -12.71 3.18
N VAL A 197 -9.56 -11.76 3.15
CA VAL A 197 -9.99 -11.03 4.34
C VAL A 197 -10.96 -11.91 5.13
N ALA A 198 -10.43 -12.83 5.91
CA ALA A 198 -11.20 -13.51 6.93
C ALA A 198 -11.59 -12.49 8.02
N VAL A 199 -12.83 -12.00 7.99
CA VAL A 199 -13.39 -11.20 9.09
C VAL A 199 -13.70 -12.15 10.25
N THR A 200 -12.66 -12.56 10.97
CA THR A 200 -12.83 -13.26 12.24
C THR A 200 -13.47 -12.30 13.25
N PRO A 201 -14.28 -12.79 14.22
CA PRO A 201 -14.83 -11.93 15.26
C PRO A 201 -13.74 -11.14 16.02
N ALA A 202 -12.57 -11.76 16.20
CA ALA A 202 -11.39 -11.12 16.78
C ALA A 202 -10.84 -10.00 15.88
N GLY A 203 -10.70 -10.26 14.57
CA GLY A 203 -10.26 -9.24 13.60
C GLY A 203 -11.24 -8.06 13.51
N ALA A 204 -12.54 -8.34 13.51
CA ALA A 204 -13.58 -7.29 13.54
C ALA A 204 -13.50 -6.44 14.83
N ALA A 205 -13.27 -7.08 15.99
CA ALA A 205 -13.09 -6.39 17.25
C ALA A 205 -11.80 -5.54 17.26
N ALA A 206 -10.70 -6.04 16.69
CA ALA A 206 -9.46 -5.31 16.55
C ALA A 206 -9.62 -4.08 15.63
N VAL A 207 -10.26 -4.24 14.46
CA VAL A 207 -10.59 -3.14 13.54
C VAL A 207 -11.45 -2.08 14.22
N GLY A 208 -12.55 -2.52 14.86
CA GLY A 208 -13.49 -1.62 15.52
C GLY A 208 -12.86 -0.90 16.72
N GLY A 209 -12.17 -1.64 17.59
CA GLY A 209 -11.47 -1.12 18.76
C GLY A 209 -10.40 -0.10 18.37
N THR A 210 -9.59 -0.42 17.38
CA THR A 210 -8.52 0.47 16.90
C THR A 210 -9.08 1.73 16.22
N ALA A 211 -10.15 1.61 15.44
CA ALA A 211 -10.84 2.77 14.87
C ALA A 211 -11.39 3.71 15.96
N VAL A 212 -11.95 3.15 17.05
CA VAL A 212 -12.39 3.95 18.21
C VAL A 212 -11.21 4.64 18.90
N VAL A 213 -10.13 3.90 19.17
CA VAL A 213 -8.90 4.46 19.77
C VAL A 213 -8.32 5.59 18.91
N LEU A 214 -8.17 5.38 17.60
CA LEU A 214 -7.69 6.43 16.70
C LEU A 214 -8.63 7.63 16.65
N THR A 215 -9.94 7.43 16.72
CA THR A 215 -10.89 8.55 16.80
C THR A 215 -10.66 9.40 18.04
N LEU A 216 -10.41 8.75 19.18
CA LEU A 216 -10.15 9.42 20.45
C LEU A 216 -8.77 10.07 20.51
N VAL A 217 -7.75 9.44 19.93
CA VAL A 217 -6.35 9.87 20.03
C VAL A 217 -5.95 10.85 18.92
N ILE A 218 -6.50 10.72 17.71
CA ILE A 218 -6.18 11.57 16.57
C ILE A 218 -7.31 12.57 16.31
N GLY A 219 -8.54 12.09 16.18
CA GLY A 219 -9.69 12.92 15.79
C GLY A 219 -9.98 14.03 16.80
N TYR A 220 -10.07 13.69 18.08
CA TYR A 220 -10.35 14.66 19.14
C TYR A 220 -9.21 15.66 19.38
N PRO A 221 -7.94 15.25 19.61
CA PRO A 221 -6.84 16.20 19.76
C PRO A 221 -6.57 17.03 18.51
N GLY A 222 -6.81 16.49 17.31
CA GLY A 222 -6.81 17.25 16.07
C GLY A 222 -7.78 18.43 16.11
N SER A 223 -9.01 18.22 16.59
CA SER A 223 -9.99 19.30 16.75
C SER A 223 -9.54 20.39 17.73
N LEU A 224 -8.86 20.02 18.82
CA LEU A 224 -8.30 20.95 19.79
C LEU A 224 -7.16 21.76 19.16
N LEU A 225 -6.23 21.10 18.47
CA LEU A 225 -5.12 21.76 17.79
C LEU A 225 -5.62 22.77 16.73
N ASN A 226 -6.70 22.42 16.02
CA ASN A 226 -7.34 23.31 15.05
C ASN A 226 -7.85 24.61 15.69
N SER A 227 -8.44 24.53 16.89
CA SER A 227 -8.96 25.72 17.58
C SER A 227 -7.86 26.74 17.92
N VAL A 228 -6.61 26.28 17.99
CA VAL A 228 -5.42 27.11 18.22
C VAL A 228 -4.79 27.62 16.93
N ILE A 229 -4.53 26.71 15.98
CA ILE A 229 -3.79 27.03 14.76
C ILE A 229 -4.67 27.80 13.77
N GLY A 230 -5.94 27.43 13.69
CA GLY A 230 -6.91 27.95 12.74
C GLY A 230 -6.94 29.48 12.63
N PRO A 231 -7.25 30.19 13.72
CA PRO A 231 -7.30 31.65 13.72
C PRO A 231 -5.98 32.30 13.27
N ARG A 232 -4.83 31.69 13.60
CA ARG A 232 -3.50 32.21 13.23
C ARG A 232 -3.16 31.96 11.78
N TYR A 233 -3.58 30.81 11.25
CA TYR A 233 -3.39 30.46 9.84
C TYR A 233 -4.15 31.42 8.92
N ASP A 234 -5.42 31.70 9.23
CA ASP A 234 -6.24 32.64 8.45
C ASP A 234 -5.62 34.04 8.42
N GLN A 235 -5.16 34.53 9.58
CA GLN A 235 -4.45 35.81 9.67
C GLN A 235 -3.14 35.83 8.88
N PHE A 236 -2.41 34.71 8.84
CA PHE A 236 -1.17 34.59 8.08
C PHE A 236 -1.43 34.59 6.56
N VAL A 237 -2.41 33.81 6.10
CA VAL A 237 -2.83 33.75 4.70
C VAL A 237 -3.35 35.10 4.23
N GLU A 238 -4.17 35.79 5.04
CA GLU A 238 -4.69 37.10 4.69
C GLU A 238 -3.57 38.16 4.58
N ARG A 239 -2.60 38.13 5.51
CA ARG A 239 -1.40 38.98 5.44
C ARG A 239 -0.58 38.72 4.19
N MET A 240 -0.37 37.45 3.81
CA MET A 240 0.32 37.13 2.56
C MET A 240 -0.45 37.61 1.33
N ARG A 241 -1.79 37.46 1.30
CA ARG A 241 -2.62 37.93 0.19
C ARG A 241 -2.55 39.45 0.05
N LYS A 242 -2.66 40.19 1.15
CA LYS A 242 -2.51 41.66 1.19
C LYS A 242 -1.12 42.09 0.69
N ARG A 243 -0.05 41.42 1.13
CA ARG A 243 1.33 41.68 0.65
C ARG A 243 1.51 41.42 -0.84
N ARG A 244 0.95 40.33 -1.37
CA ARG A 244 1.00 40.02 -2.81
C ARG A 244 0.20 41.02 -3.65
N ALA A 245 -0.98 41.43 -3.18
CA ALA A 245 -1.79 42.45 -3.85
C ALA A 245 -1.06 43.81 -3.88
N ALA A 246 -0.43 44.22 -2.76
CA ALA A 246 0.37 45.44 -2.69
C ALA A 246 1.60 45.42 -3.62
N ARG A 247 2.26 44.25 -3.80
CA ARG A 247 3.37 44.12 -4.76
C ARG A 247 2.91 44.21 -6.22
N ARG A 248 1.72 43.67 -6.54
CA ARG A 248 1.13 43.78 -7.89
C ARG A 248 0.70 45.21 -8.23
N SER A 249 0.10 45.95 -7.29
CA SER A 249 -0.24 47.36 -7.55
C SER A 249 1.01 48.23 -7.70
N LYS A 250 2.07 47.95 -6.94
CA LYS A 250 3.34 48.68 -7.06
C LYS A 250 4.10 48.38 -8.36
N SER A 251 3.92 47.19 -8.93
CA SER A 251 4.46 46.82 -10.25
C SER A 251 3.64 47.38 -11.42
N ALA A 252 2.33 47.58 -11.23
CA ALA A 252 1.47 48.23 -12.24
C ALA A 252 1.63 49.76 -12.26
N GLY A 253 2.08 50.36 -11.16
CA GLY A 253 2.33 51.81 -11.07
C GLY A 253 3.68 52.29 -11.64
N ALA A 254 4.50 51.41 -12.21
CA ALA A 254 5.83 51.76 -12.72
C ALA A 254 5.92 51.88 -14.26
N GLY A 255 4.82 51.71 -14.99
CA GLY A 255 4.80 51.90 -16.43
C GLY A 255 3.40 52.08 -16.99
N GLY A 256 3.03 53.31 -17.33
CA GLY A 256 1.85 53.60 -18.17
C GLY A 256 0.95 54.70 -17.63
N THR A 257 1.27 55.95 -17.95
CA THR A 257 0.27 57.01 -18.10
C THR A 257 -0.63 56.66 -19.29
N GLY A 258 -1.68 55.89 -19.04
CA GLY A 258 -2.67 55.51 -20.03
C GLY A 258 -4.04 55.45 -19.37
N SER A 259 -4.88 56.43 -19.72
CA SER A 259 -6.31 56.58 -19.45
C SER A 259 -7.02 55.36 -18.86
N ALA A 260 -7.47 55.49 -17.61
CA ALA A 260 -8.34 54.52 -16.96
C ALA A 260 -9.73 54.50 -17.62
N VAL A 261 -9.94 53.53 -18.52
CA VAL A 261 -11.27 53.06 -18.87
C VAL A 261 -11.75 52.16 -17.73
N PRO A 262 -12.93 52.39 -17.12
CA PRO A 262 -13.50 51.47 -16.17
C PRO A 262 -13.95 50.21 -16.92
N ASP A 263 -13.12 49.16 -16.87
CA ASP A 263 -13.43 47.81 -17.35
C ASP A 263 -14.57 47.22 -16.50
N GLN A 264 -15.80 47.54 -16.90
CA GLN A 264 -16.98 46.73 -16.61
C GLN A 264 -16.94 45.49 -17.53
N ALA A 265 -17.49 44.39 -17.02
CA ALA A 265 -17.58 43.08 -17.66
C ALA A 265 -16.29 42.25 -17.62
N GLY A 266 -16.17 41.49 -16.52
CA GLY A 266 -15.24 40.38 -16.40
C GLY A 266 -15.41 39.41 -17.55
N THR A 267 -14.47 39.45 -18.48
CA THR A 267 -14.19 38.32 -19.36
C THR A 267 -13.87 37.14 -18.44
N PRO A 268 -14.58 36.00 -18.55
CA PRO A 268 -14.23 34.82 -17.78
C PRO A 268 -12.83 34.42 -18.23
N ALA A 269 -11.84 34.77 -17.40
CA ALA A 269 -10.46 34.37 -17.59
C ALA A 269 -10.50 32.87 -17.88
N ARG A 270 -10.04 32.51 -19.08
CA ARG A 270 -9.95 31.15 -19.61
C ARG A 270 -9.17 30.32 -18.58
N SER A 271 -9.89 29.81 -17.59
CA SER A 271 -9.30 29.18 -16.43
C SER A 271 -8.69 27.89 -16.97
N ARG A 272 -7.36 27.83 -17.02
CA ARG A 272 -6.67 26.57 -17.32
C ARG A 272 -7.10 25.62 -16.22
N LEU A 273 -8.04 24.73 -16.57
CA LEU A 273 -8.79 23.82 -15.71
C LEU A 273 -7.89 22.96 -14.83
N PHE A 274 -6.67 22.71 -15.33
CA PHE A 274 -5.52 22.28 -14.55
C PHE A 274 -4.53 23.43 -14.50
N GLY A 275 -4.23 23.92 -13.29
CA GLY A 275 -3.03 24.73 -13.13
C GLY A 275 -1.86 23.93 -13.67
N TRP A 276 -0.98 24.54 -14.47
CA TRP A 276 0.24 23.91 -15.02
C TRP A 276 1.05 23.11 -13.97
N LEU A 277 0.91 23.47 -12.70
CA LEU A 277 1.54 22.83 -11.55
C LEU A 277 0.87 21.53 -11.05
N PHE A 278 -0.28 21.14 -11.59
CA PHE A 278 -0.99 19.94 -11.14
C PHE A 278 -0.24 18.65 -11.49
N VAL A 279 0.08 18.46 -12.77
CA VAL A 279 0.78 17.27 -13.26
C VAL A 279 2.18 17.13 -12.64
N PRO A 280 3.01 18.20 -12.56
CA PRO A 280 4.26 18.13 -11.81
C PRO A 280 4.08 17.77 -10.34
N GLY A 281 3.02 18.27 -9.69
CA GLY A 281 2.71 17.95 -8.30
C GLY A 281 2.41 16.46 -8.10
N LEU A 282 1.61 15.86 -8.99
CA LEU A 282 1.33 14.42 -8.98
C LEU A 282 2.58 13.58 -9.27
N LEU A 283 3.43 14.03 -10.20
CA LEU A 283 4.69 13.35 -10.50
C LEU A 283 5.63 13.35 -9.28
N ILE A 284 5.76 14.47 -8.57
CA ILE A 284 6.59 14.50 -7.36
C ILE A 284 5.96 13.63 -6.25
N ALA A 285 4.62 13.64 -6.14
CA ALA A 285 3.93 12.77 -5.20
C ALA A 285 4.16 11.28 -5.51
N SER A 286 4.18 10.88 -6.79
CA SER A 286 4.49 9.50 -7.17
C SER A 286 5.95 9.13 -6.90
N VAL A 287 6.91 10.05 -7.10
CA VAL A 287 8.31 9.84 -6.69
C VAL A 287 8.40 9.59 -5.18
N ILE A 288 7.78 10.46 -4.37
CA ILE A 288 7.80 10.32 -2.90
C ILE A 288 7.10 9.03 -2.47
N SER A 289 6.00 8.65 -3.14
CA SER A 289 5.30 7.39 -2.88
C SER A 289 6.17 6.18 -3.22
N GLY A 290 6.96 6.25 -4.30
CA GLY A 290 7.91 5.21 -4.70
C GLY A 290 8.93 4.90 -3.60
N PHE A 291 9.40 5.92 -2.87
CA PHE A 291 10.31 5.74 -1.73
C PHE A 291 9.74 4.93 -0.57
N VAL A 292 8.47 4.53 -0.60
CA VAL A 292 7.97 3.53 0.34
C VAL A 292 8.58 2.15 0.07
N ASP A 293 8.81 1.79 -1.19
CA ASP A 293 9.36 0.49 -1.56
C ASP A 293 10.88 0.42 -1.28
N PRO A 294 11.39 -0.51 -0.45
CA PRO A 294 12.82 -0.63 -0.13
C PRO A 294 13.72 -0.78 -1.35
N SER A 295 13.20 -1.34 -2.44
CA SER A 295 13.94 -1.55 -3.68
C SER A 295 13.85 -0.34 -4.63
N PHE A 296 13.20 0.76 -4.21
CA PHE A 296 13.05 1.95 -5.04
C PHE A 296 14.39 2.63 -5.30
N GLY A 297 14.75 2.76 -6.57
CA GLY A 297 16.04 3.29 -7.03
C GLY A 297 16.08 3.50 -8.54
N LEU A 298 17.28 3.49 -9.11
CA LEU A 298 17.48 3.62 -10.56
C LEU A 298 17.40 2.24 -11.24
N ASN A 299 16.21 1.63 -11.22
CA ASN A 299 15.95 0.33 -11.83
C ASN A 299 14.61 0.28 -12.58
N ALA A 300 14.37 -0.82 -13.30
CA ALA A 300 13.20 -0.97 -14.16
C ALA A 300 11.89 -1.12 -13.36
N MET A 301 11.95 -1.83 -12.24
CA MET A 301 10.84 -1.94 -11.28
C MET A 301 10.39 -0.56 -10.78
N SER A 302 11.32 0.28 -10.36
CA SER A 302 11.06 1.63 -9.86
C SER A 302 10.45 2.54 -10.91
N ALA A 303 10.90 2.43 -12.16
CA ALA A 303 10.31 3.18 -13.28
C ALA A 303 8.86 2.77 -13.51
N ARG A 304 8.56 1.48 -13.46
CA ARG A 304 7.20 0.94 -13.55
C ARG A 304 6.33 1.38 -12.37
N LEU A 305 6.82 1.23 -11.15
CA LEU A 305 6.14 1.66 -9.92
C LEU A 305 5.80 3.16 -9.96
N LEU A 306 6.74 4.00 -10.41
CA LEU A 306 6.54 5.44 -10.61
C LEU A 306 5.38 5.71 -11.59
N VAL A 307 5.38 5.03 -12.74
CA VAL A 307 4.34 5.19 -13.77
C VAL A 307 2.99 4.72 -13.23
N THR A 308 2.93 3.56 -12.59
CA THR A 308 1.72 3.00 -12.01
C THR A 308 1.15 3.92 -10.93
N ALA A 309 1.97 4.38 -9.99
CA ALA A 309 1.56 5.32 -8.93
C ALA A 309 1.16 6.68 -9.50
N PHE A 310 1.84 7.18 -10.53
CA PHE A 310 1.44 8.42 -11.20
C PHE A 310 0.08 8.27 -11.89
N LEU A 311 -0.15 7.15 -12.58
CA LEU A 311 -1.41 6.87 -13.26
C LEU A 311 -2.55 6.69 -12.26
N SER A 312 -2.34 6.00 -11.14
CA SER A 312 -3.36 5.83 -10.10
C SER A 312 -3.78 7.18 -9.53
N LEU A 313 -2.80 8.00 -9.11
CA LEU A 313 -3.01 9.37 -8.64
C LEU A 313 -3.76 10.19 -9.71
N LEU A 314 -3.32 10.14 -10.97
CA LEU A 314 -3.97 10.90 -12.03
C LEU A 314 -5.43 10.46 -12.24
N VAL A 315 -5.69 9.17 -12.37
CA VAL A 315 -7.02 8.61 -12.64
C VAL A 315 -7.96 8.87 -11.49
N PHE A 316 -7.54 8.59 -10.25
CA PHE A 316 -8.36 8.81 -9.05
C PHE A 316 -8.78 10.28 -8.95
N ASN A 317 -7.82 11.19 -9.09
CA ASN A 317 -8.07 12.61 -8.96
C ASN A 317 -8.88 13.21 -10.13
N VAL A 318 -8.66 12.72 -11.36
CA VAL A 318 -9.48 13.10 -12.53
C VAL A 318 -10.91 12.57 -12.38
N ALA A 319 -11.10 11.35 -11.89
CA ALA A 319 -12.41 10.76 -11.64
C ALA A 319 -13.19 11.54 -10.58
N ALA A 320 -12.54 11.87 -9.45
CA ALA A 320 -13.12 12.70 -8.40
C ALA A 320 -13.54 14.08 -8.94
N TRP A 321 -12.66 14.73 -9.70
CA TRP A 321 -13.00 16.01 -10.35
C TRP A 321 -14.16 15.89 -11.33
N PHE A 322 -14.17 14.86 -12.17
CA PHE A 322 -15.23 14.64 -13.15
C PHE A 322 -16.58 14.48 -12.45
N LEU A 323 -16.64 13.71 -11.36
CA LEU A 323 -17.85 13.60 -10.55
C LEU A 323 -18.29 14.96 -10.01
N VAL A 324 -17.40 15.71 -9.33
CA VAL A 324 -17.74 17.03 -8.79
C VAL A 324 -18.26 17.93 -9.90
N ARG A 325 -17.65 17.92 -11.08
CA ARG A 325 -18.09 18.71 -12.23
C ARG A 325 -19.48 18.31 -12.71
N VAL A 326 -19.79 17.01 -12.82
CA VAL A 326 -21.11 16.52 -13.23
C VAL A 326 -22.18 16.94 -12.22
N ILE A 327 -21.91 16.78 -10.93
CA ILE A 327 -22.85 17.16 -9.86
C ILE A 327 -23.07 18.67 -9.84
N MET A 328 -21.98 19.45 -9.90
CA MET A 328 -22.04 20.92 -9.90
C MET A 328 -22.77 21.44 -11.13
N ARG A 329 -22.51 20.92 -12.34
CA ARG A 329 -23.24 21.31 -13.55
C ARG A 329 -24.74 21.03 -13.46
N ARG A 330 -25.14 19.92 -12.83
CA ARG A 330 -26.56 19.57 -12.67
C ARG A 330 -27.28 20.39 -11.60
N ARG A 331 -26.60 20.80 -10.53
CA ARG A 331 -27.23 21.47 -9.37
C ARG A 331 -27.00 22.98 -9.34
N HIS A 332 -25.87 23.47 -9.85
CA HIS A 332 -25.42 24.86 -9.80
C HIS A 332 -24.69 25.25 -11.10
N PRO A 333 -25.44 25.59 -12.18
CA PRO A 333 -24.86 25.92 -13.49
C PRO A 333 -23.82 27.03 -13.46
N ASP A 334 -23.95 27.98 -12.52
CA ASP A 334 -23.10 29.16 -12.40
C ASP A 334 -21.81 28.92 -11.58
N ALA A 335 -21.64 27.74 -10.99
CA ALA A 335 -20.49 27.43 -10.14
C ALA A 335 -19.31 26.86 -10.94
N VAL A 336 -18.17 27.56 -10.90
CA VAL A 336 -16.91 27.10 -11.51
C VAL A 336 -16.14 26.22 -10.51
N ALA A 337 -16.20 24.90 -10.69
CA ALA A 337 -15.37 23.97 -9.92
C ALA A 337 -13.90 24.08 -10.37
N THR A 338 -13.00 24.45 -9.45
CA THR A 338 -11.55 24.50 -9.72
C THR A 338 -10.81 23.50 -8.85
N VAL A 339 -9.89 22.75 -9.44
CA VAL A 339 -8.97 21.86 -8.74
C VAL A 339 -7.69 22.62 -8.45
N LYS A 340 -7.24 22.60 -7.19
CA LYS A 340 -5.95 23.18 -6.81
C LYS A 340 -5.13 22.10 -6.12
N PHE A 341 -3.95 21.84 -6.68
CA PHE A 341 -2.95 21.02 -6.03
C PHE A 341 -2.41 21.74 -4.80
N ARG A 342 -2.35 21.06 -3.66
CA ARG A 342 -1.86 21.64 -2.40
C ARG A 342 -0.42 21.19 -2.15
N TRP A 343 0.54 21.97 -2.60
CA TRP A 343 1.96 21.72 -2.35
C TRP A 343 2.34 21.51 -0.87
N GLY A 344 1.56 22.03 0.07
CA GLY A 344 1.77 21.78 1.50
C GLY A 344 1.50 20.33 1.92
N SER A 345 0.60 19.58 1.25
CA SER A 345 0.40 18.16 1.56
C SER A 345 1.62 17.33 1.19
N LEU A 346 2.37 17.74 0.16
CA LEU A 346 3.59 17.07 -0.26
C LEU A 346 4.62 17.00 0.87
N ILE A 347 4.77 18.07 1.66
CA ILE A 347 5.67 18.11 2.82
C ILE A 347 5.21 17.08 3.87
N LEU A 348 3.91 16.99 4.13
CA LEU A 348 3.37 16.03 5.09
C LEU A 348 3.62 14.59 4.64
N VAL A 349 3.39 14.30 3.35
CA VAL A 349 3.66 12.99 2.75
C VAL A 349 5.15 12.65 2.83
N THR A 350 6.04 13.58 2.46
CA THR A 350 7.49 13.38 2.56
C THR A 350 7.92 13.08 3.99
N VAL A 351 7.42 13.84 4.98
CA VAL A 351 7.73 13.60 6.40
C VAL A 351 7.19 12.24 6.83
N ALA A 352 5.99 11.85 6.40
CA ALA A 352 5.42 10.57 6.77
C ALA A 352 6.20 9.39 6.17
N VAL A 353 6.63 9.48 4.90
CA VAL A 353 7.51 8.48 4.27
C VAL A 353 8.85 8.42 4.97
N LEU A 354 9.44 9.57 5.32
CA LEU A 354 10.72 9.62 6.03
C LEU A 354 10.62 8.99 7.43
N ILE A 355 9.54 9.27 8.17
CA ILE A 355 9.30 8.65 9.49
C ILE A 355 9.09 7.14 9.34
N ALA A 356 8.29 6.71 8.36
CA ALA A 356 8.06 5.30 8.10
C ALA A 356 9.36 4.56 7.76
N ARG A 357 10.26 5.20 7.00
CA ARG A 357 11.58 4.64 6.68
C ARG A 357 12.52 4.60 7.87
N LEU A 358 12.62 5.69 8.64
CA LEU A 358 13.52 5.75 9.79
C LEU A 358 13.12 4.81 10.92
N LEU A 359 11.84 4.47 11.00
CA LEU A 359 11.31 3.58 12.04
C LEU A 359 11.05 2.17 11.51
N GLU A 360 11.42 1.89 10.26
CA GLU A 360 11.19 0.60 9.57
C GLU A 360 9.73 0.15 9.68
N PHE A 361 8.81 1.12 9.61
CA PHE A 361 7.38 0.85 9.72
C PHE A 361 6.82 0.35 8.39
N HIS A 362 6.41 -0.91 8.40
CA HIS A 362 5.70 -1.59 7.32
C HIS A 362 4.19 -1.41 7.56
N PRO A 363 3.70 -0.16 7.51
CA PRO A 363 3.02 0.26 6.29
C PRO A 363 3.27 1.73 5.95
N GLY A 364 4.49 2.07 5.55
CA GLY A 364 4.80 3.38 4.94
C GLY A 364 3.95 3.70 3.69
N ILE A 365 3.41 2.66 3.04
CA ILE A 365 2.60 2.72 1.79
C ILE A 365 1.37 3.60 1.96
N ILE A 366 0.71 3.49 3.10
CA ILE A 366 -0.55 4.19 3.36
C ILE A 366 -0.32 5.70 3.43
N PHE A 367 0.79 6.14 4.02
CA PHE A 367 1.05 7.56 4.20
C PHE A 367 1.74 8.20 2.99
N GLY A 368 2.50 7.41 2.22
CA GLY A 368 3.18 7.86 1.01
C GLY A 368 2.24 8.24 -0.13
N LEU A 369 1.13 7.52 -0.31
CA LEU A 369 0.21 7.70 -1.44
C LEU A 369 -0.82 8.83 -1.26
N VAL A 370 -0.81 9.57 -0.15
CA VAL A 370 -1.82 10.61 0.12
C VAL A 370 -1.50 11.93 -0.59
N ALA A 371 -1.69 11.99 -1.91
CA ALA A 371 -1.62 13.25 -2.65
C ALA A 371 -2.87 14.10 -2.40
N GLY A 372 -2.84 14.95 -1.36
CA GLY A 372 -4.00 15.76 -0.98
C GLY A 372 -4.46 16.76 -2.05
N LEU A 373 -5.55 16.45 -2.75
CA LEU A 373 -6.36 17.45 -3.47
C LEU A 373 -7.43 18.02 -2.55
N VAL A 374 -7.70 19.31 -2.70
CA VAL A 374 -8.89 19.92 -2.10
C VAL A 374 -9.64 20.71 -3.14
N PHE A 375 -10.94 20.45 -3.20
CA PHE A 375 -11.89 21.20 -4.03
C PHE A 375 -12.29 22.48 -3.30
N ALA A 376 -11.98 23.63 -3.91
CA ALA A 376 -12.42 24.93 -3.41
C ALA A 376 -13.75 25.29 -4.06
N THR A 377 -14.83 25.24 -3.29
CA THR A 377 -16.16 25.75 -3.69
C THR A 377 -16.60 26.83 -2.70
N THR A 378 -17.08 27.95 -3.23
CA THR A 378 -17.71 29.01 -2.43
C THR A 378 -19.22 28.77 -2.42
N MET A 379 -19.71 27.91 -1.53
CA MET A 379 -21.15 27.66 -1.37
C MET A 379 -21.59 27.76 0.09
N SER A 380 -22.90 27.75 0.32
CA SER A 380 -23.48 27.71 1.68
C SER A 380 -23.04 26.46 2.44
N LYS A 381 -23.02 26.52 3.78
CA LYS A 381 -22.52 25.45 4.66
C LYS A 381 -23.11 24.06 4.33
N ALA A 382 -24.43 23.97 4.14
CA ALA A 382 -25.11 22.71 3.80
C ALA A 382 -24.67 22.14 2.43
N LYS A 383 -24.48 23.02 1.42
CA LYS A 383 -24.01 22.60 0.09
C LYS A 383 -22.56 22.13 0.14
N ASN A 384 -21.72 22.78 0.94
CA ASN A 384 -20.34 22.34 1.16
C ASN A 384 -20.28 20.97 1.82
N ALA A 385 -21.08 20.71 2.86
CA ALA A 385 -21.14 19.40 3.51
C ALA A 385 -21.61 18.30 2.55
N MET A 386 -22.64 18.56 1.74
CA MET A 386 -23.12 17.58 0.73
C MET A 386 -22.04 17.27 -0.32
N VAL A 387 -21.28 18.26 -0.77
CA VAL A 387 -20.16 18.05 -1.71
C VAL A 387 -19.07 17.19 -1.07
N VAL A 388 -18.77 17.40 0.21
CA VAL A 388 -17.79 16.58 0.95
C VAL A 388 -18.26 15.13 1.07
N ILE A 389 -19.52 14.90 1.47
CA ILE A 389 -20.08 13.54 1.59
C ILE A 389 -20.08 12.83 0.24
N LEU A 390 -20.50 13.50 -0.83
CA LEU A 390 -20.53 12.92 -2.17
C LEU A 390 -19.12 12.64 -2.70
N GLY A 391 -18.16 13.55 -2.47
CA GLY A 391 -16.77 13.39 -2.88
C GLY A 391 -16.07 12.24 -2.14
N THR A 392 -16.19 12.21 -0.82
CA THR A 392 -15.60 11.14 0.01
C THR A 392 -16.28 9.79 -0.19
N GLY A 393 -17.62 9.77 -0.30
CA GLY A 393 -18.37 8.56 -0.61
C GLY A 393 -18.04 7.99 -2.00
N PHE A 394 -17.84 8.86 -3.00
CA PHE A 394 -17.37 8.42 -4.31
C PHE A 394 -15.93 7.94 -4.29
N GLY A 395 -15.02 8.65 -3.61
CA GLY A 395 -13.64 8.22 -3.45
C GLY A 395 -13.55 6.84 -2.81
N LEU A 396 -14.32 6.61 -1.75
CA LEU A 396 -14.45 5.30 -1.12
C LEU A 396 -15.03 4.26 -2.09
N ALA A 397 -16.08 4.58 -2.84
CA ALA A 397 -16.65 3.66 -3.82
C ALA A 397 -15.66 3.27 -4.93
N VAL A 398 -14.89 4.23 -5.46
CA VAL A 398 -13.82 3.98 -6.44
C VAL A 398 -12.73 3.11 -5.84
N ALA A 399 -12.31 3.37 -4.61
CA ALA A 399 -11.29 2.59 -3.93
C ALA A 399 -11.72 1.12 -3.70
N LEU A 400 -12.98 0.91 -3.31
CA LEU A 400 -13.55 -0.42 -3.13
C LEU A 400 -13.71 -1.15 -4.47
N LEU A 401 -14.15 -0.46 -5.53
CA LEU A 401 -14.21 -1.04 -6.88
C LEU A 401 -12.82 -1.38 -7.41
N ALA A 402 -11.81 -0.55 -7.13
CA ALA A 402 -10.44 -0.84 -7.45
C ALA A 402 -9.93 -2.06 -6.68
N TRP A 403 -10.36 -2.26 -5.43
CA TRP A 403 -9.96 -3.43 -4.63
C TRP A 403 -10.56 -4.73 -5.16
N VAL A 404 -11.80 -4.67 -5.65
CA VAL A 404 -12.40 -5.77 -6.43
C VAL A 404 -11.58 -6.03 -7.69
N GLY A 405 -11.18 -4.99 -8.42
CA GLY A 405 -10.31 -5.10 -9.58
C GLY A 405 -8.96 -5.75 -9.25
N PHE A 406 -8.33 -5.34 -8.14
CA PHE A 406 -7.12 -5.95 -7.62
C PHE A 406 -7.32 -7.45 -7.33
N SER A 407 -8.41 -7.79 -6.63
CA SER A 407 -8.72 -9.18 -6.25
C SER A 407 -8.93 -10.10 -7.45
N VAL A 408 -9.37 -9.55 -8.59
CA VAL A 408 -9.51 -10.30 -9.85
C VAL A 408 -8.17 -10.41 -10.59
N VAL A 409 -7.40 -9.31 -10.64
CA VAL A 409 -6.18 -9.24 -11.47
C VAL A 409 -4.97 -9.86 -10.77
N ALA A 410 -4.84 -9.76 -9.45
CA ALA A 410 -3.67 -10.23 -8.72
C ALA A 410 -3.44 -11.76 -8.85
N PRO A 411 -4.46 -12.64 -8.72
CA PRO A 411 -4.28 -14.08 -8.97
C PRO A 411 -3.84 -14.39 -10.41
N ILE A 412 -4.37 -13.66 -11.39
CA ILE A 412 -4.02 -13.82 -12.81
C ILE A 412 -2.57 -13.36 -13.06
N ALA A 413 -2.15 -12.27 -12.43
CA ALA A 413 -0.79 -11.77 -12.49
C ALA A 413 0.20 -12.76 -11.85
N ALA A 414 -0.16 -13.34 -10.70
CA ALA A 414 0.64 -14.37 -10.04
C ALA A 414 0.79 -15.64 -10.90
N GLY A 415 -0.27 -16.05 -11.60
CA GLY A 415 -0.23 -17.20 -12.53
C GLY A 415 0.53 -16.95 -13.84
N ALA A 416 0.88 -15.69 -14.14
CA ALA A 416 1.61 -15.28 -15.35
C ALA A 416 2.85 -14.44 -14.97
N PRO A 417 3.81 -15.02 -14.24
CA PRO A 417 5.01 -14.33 -13.80
C PRO A 417 5.78 -13.78 -15.01
N GLY A 418 6.35 -12.58 -14.88
CA GLY A 418 6.99 -11.87 -15.99
C GLY A 418 6.04 -11.02 -16.85
N ASN A 419 4.72 -11.16 -16.72
CA ASN A 419 3.77 -10.35 -17.49
C ASN A 419 3.66 -8.92 -16.93
N LEU A 420 4.46 -8.02 -17.50
CA LEU A 420 4.52 -6.60 -17.16
C LEU A 420 3.15 -5.92 -17.04
N LEU A 421 2.22 -6.21 -17.97
CA LEU A 421 0.92 -5.55 -18.01
C LEU A 421 0.03 -5.98 -16.85
N LEU A 422 0.01 -7.28 -16.54
CA LEU A 422 -0.78 -7.82 -15.43
C LEU A 422 -0.24 -7.36 -14.08
N VAL A 423 1.08 -7.37 -13.89
CA VAL A 423 1.72 -6.85 -12.67
C VAL A 423 1.40 -5.36 -12.50
N SER A 424 1.59 -4.55 -13.54
CA SER A 424 1.29 -3.12 -13.49
C SER A 424 -0.20 -2.83 -13.25
N ALA A 425 -1.10 -3.64 -13.83
CA ALA A 425 -2.53 -3.51 -13.61
C ALA A 425 -2.93 -3.85 -12.17
N SER A 426 -2.36 -4.92 -11.59
CA SER A 426 -2.58 -5.27 -10.19
C SER A 426 -2.14 -4.13 -9.27
N GLU A 427 -0.93 -3.62 -9.45
CA GLU A 427 -0.41 -2.52 -8.66
C GLU A 427 -1.19 -1.22 -8.86
N PHE A 428 -1.70 -0.95 -10.07
CA PHE A 428 -2.55 0.20 -10.34
C PHE A 428 -3.82 0.15 -9.48
N PHE A 429 -4.51 -1.01 -9.48
CA PHE A 429 -5.70 -1.19 -8.66
C PHE A 429 -5.40 -1.07 -7.17
N SER A 430 -4.33 -1.72 -6.71
CA SER A 430 -3.84 -1.59 -5.33
C SER A 430 -3.55 -0.14 -4.95
N ALA A 431 -2.85 0.61 -5.80
CA ALA A 431 -2.54 2.02 -5.58
C ALA A 431 -3.80 2.88 -5.48
N VAL A 432 -4.80 2.67 -6.36
CA VAL A 432 -6.07 3.39 -6.31
C VAL A 432 -6.85 3.07 -5.04
N THR A 433 -6.85 1.80 -4.60
CA THR A 433 -7.45 1.37 -3.34
C THR A 433 -6.80 2.06 -2.15
N ILE A 434 -5.46 2.00 -2.07
CA ILE A 434 -4.70 2.58 -0.97
C ILE A 434 -4.86 4.11 -0.96
N GLU A 435 -4.69 4.81 -2.08
CA GLU A 435 -4.89 6.27 -2.17
C GLU A 435 -6.29 6.68 -1.68
N GLY A 436 -7.32 6.02 -2.20
CA GLY A 436 -8.70 6.39 -1.91
C GLY A 436 -9.12 6.13 -0.46
N ILE A 437 -8.59 5.08 0.17
CA ILE A 437 -8.91 4.71 1.55
C ILE A 437 -8.00 5.41 2.57
N ALA A 438 -6.68 5.47 2.29
CA ALA A 438 -5.70 6.14 3.15
C ALA A 438 -5.95 7.65 3.29
N SER A 439 -6.56 8.26 2.27
CA SER A 439 -6.91 9.68 2.32
C SER A 439 -8.10 10.00 3.22
N LEU A 440 -8.98 9.03 3.55
CA LEU A 440 -10.23 9.30 4.29
C LEU A 440 -9.98 9.80 5.72
N PRO A 441 -9.16 9.15 6.57
CA PRO A 441 -8.94 9.62 7.93
C PRO A 441 -8.40 11.05 7.93
N LEU A 442 -7.45 11.36 7.03
CA LEU A 442 -6.89 12.71 6.92
C LEU A 442 -7.95 13.69 6.39
N ALA A 443 -8.60 13.41 5.26
CA ALA A 443 -9.54 14.34 4.61
C ALA A 443 -10.74 14.68 5.52
N LEU A 444 -11.17 13.74 6.35
CA LEU A 444 -12.28 13.88 7.27
C LEU A 444 -11.87 14.42 8.65
N LEU A 445 -10.58 14.69 8.92
CA LEU A 445 -10.19 15.38 10.15
C LEU A 445 -10.88 16.77 10.24
N PRO A 446 -11.34 17.18 11.43
CA PRO A 446 -12.05 18.44 11.64
C PRO A 446 -11.07 19.65 11.72
N LEU A 447 -10.10 19.72 10.81
CA LEU A 447 -9.13 20.81 10.69
C LEU A 447 -9.60 21.84 9.64
N LEU A 448 -9.40 23.13 9.87
CA LEU A 448 -9.87 24.24 9.00
C LEU A 448 -9.39 24.15 7.55
N ALA A 449 -8.24 23.51 7.33
CA ALA A 449 -7.72 23.28 5.99
C ALA A 449 -8.41 22.11 5.27
N LEU A 450 -9.10 21.22 5.97
CA LEU A 450 -9.59 19.94 5.45
C LEU A 450 -11.11 19.92 5.31
N ASP A 451 -11.59 18.98 4.51
CA ASP A 451 -13.00 18.88 4.16
C ASP A 451 -13.85 18.41 5.36
N GLY A 452 -13.27 17.67 6.29
CA GLY A 452 -13.90 17.26 7.55
C GLY A 452 -14.42 18.41 8.40
N HIS A 453 -13.75 19.58 8.39
CA HIS A 453 -14.22 20.75 9.15
C HIS A 453 -15.57 21.28 8.64
N LYS A 454 -15.78 21.28 7.31
CA LYS A 454 -17.07 21.69 6.72
C LYS A 454 -18.21 20.80 7.18
N LEU A 455 -17.94 19.50 7.32
CA LEU A 455 -18.91 18.52 7.78
C LEU A 455 -19.17 18.65 9.29
N PHE A 456 -18.10 18.83 10.07
CA PHE A 456 -18.17 19.04 11.52
C PHE A 456 -18.98 20.29 11.89
N ASP A 457 -18.76 21.40 11.16
CA ASP A 457 -19.49 22.65 11.32
C ASP A 457 -20.97 22.55 10.93
N TYR A 458 -21.31 21.62 10.03
CA TYR A 458 -22.67 21.40 9.59
C TYR A 458 -23.44 20.49 10.56
N ASN A 459 -22.92 19.30 10.85
CA ASN A 459 -23.51 18.35 11.78
C ASN A 459 -22.43 17.40 12.34
N LYS A 460 -22.14 17.52 13.64
CA LYS A 460 -21.13 16.72 14.34
C LYS A 460 -21.39 15.21 14.29
N TRP A 461 -22.66 14.78 14.31
CA TRP A 461 -23.02 13.37 14.23
C TRP A 461 -22.81 12.80 12.83
N LEU A 462 -23.15 13.59 11.81
CA LEU A 462 -22.91 13.19 10.42
C LEU A 462 -21.40 13.12 10.12
N TRP A 463 -20.64 14.08 10.64
CA TRP A 463 -19.17 14.01 10.62
C TRP A 463 -18.66 12.75 11.30
N LEU A 464 -19.11 12.47 12.52
CA LEU A 464 -18.67 11.29 13.28
C LEU A 464 -18.97 10.01 12.51
N LEU A 465 -20.17 9.90 11.93
CA LEU A 465 -20.56 8.74 11.11
C LEU A 465 -19.63 8.57 9.89
N CYS A 466 -19.41 9.63 9.10
CA CYS A 466 -18.50 9.57 7.95
C CYS A 466 -17.07 9.25 8.37
N TYR A 467 -16.60 9.82 9.48
CA TYR A 467 -15.26 9.60 10.00
C TYR A 467 -15.04 8.16 10.48
N VAL A 468 -16.01 7.60 11.22
CA VAL A 468 -15.98 6.20 11.66
C VAL A 468 -16.00 5.26 10.46
N ILE A 469 -16.85 5.50 9.46
CA ILE A 469 -16.88 4.69 8.23
C ILE A 469 -15.52 4.76 7.50
N GLY A 470 -14.95 5.97 7.37
CA GLY A 470 -13.64 6.16 6.76
C GLY A 470 -12.51 5.45 7.53
N LEU A 471 -12.55 5.48 8.85
CA LEU A 471 -11.59 4.77 9.71
C LEU A 471 -11.75 3.25 9.65
N LEU A 472 -12.99 2.74 9.59
CA LEU A 472 -13.23 1.31 9.45
C LEU A 472 -12.71 0.81 8.10
N ALA A 473 -12.98 1.53 7.01
CA ALA A 473 -12.44 1.19 5.68
C ALA A 473 -10.90 1.26 5.68
N PHE A 474 -10.33 2.28 6.32
CA PHE A 474 -8.90 2.42 6.50
C PHE A 474 -8.28 1.26 7.27
N MET A 475 -8.85 0.89 8.40
CA MET A 475 -8.37 -0.22 9.23
C MET A 475 -8.48 -1.55 8.51
N LEU A 476 -9.59 -1.76 7.79
CA LEU A 476 -9.79 -2.96 7.00
C LEU A 476 -8.66 -3.14 5.99
N VAL A 477 -8.36 -2.11 5.19
CA VAL A 477 -7.26 -2.17 4.20
C VAL A 477 -5.88 -2.18 4.85
N LEU A 478 -5.70 -1.50 5.98
CA LEU A 478 -4.44 -1.54 6.72
C LEU A 478 -4.09 -2.98 7.14
N LEU A 479 -5.07 -3.77 7.59
CA LEU A 479 -4.87 -5.18 7.94
C LEU A 479 -4.68 -6.09 6.73
N THR A 480 -4.98 -5.62 5.51
CA THR A 480 -4.72 -6.38 4.28
C THR A 480 -3.34 -6.10 3.71
N ILE A 481 -2.56 -5.19 4.28
CA ILE A 481 -1.17 -5.00 3.89
C ILE A 481 -0.32 -6.04 4.63
N PRO A 482 0.57 -6.78 3.93
CA PRO A 482 1.49 -7.71 4.57
C PRO A 482 2.36 -7.01 5.60
N ASN A 483 2.75 -7.71 6.65
CA ASN A 483 3.56 -7.19 7.75
C ASN A 483 2.89 -5.99 8.47
N SER A 484 1.55 -5.89 8.39
CA SER A 484 0.79 -4.88 9.11
C SER A 484 0.64 -5.23 10.59
N TRP A 485 -0.02 -4.36 11.35
CA TRP A 485 -0.09 -4.38 12.82
C TRP A 485 -0.50 -5.69 13.49
N GLY A 486 -1.16 -6.60 12.76
CA GLY A 486 -1.58 -7.90 13.28
C GLY A 486 -0.54 -9.02 13.16
N GLU A 487 0.50 -8.84 12.35
CA GLU A 487 1.47 -9.90 12.01
C GLU A 487 2.82 -9.74 12.72
N ILE A 488 3.11 -8.58 13.29
CA ILE A 488 4.41 -8.29 13.94
C ILE A 488 4.21 -7.91 15.42
N ASP A 489 4.74 -8.75 16.30
CA ASP A 489 4.80 -8.48 17.74
C ASP A 489 5.60 -7.20 18.03
N GLY A 490 4.96 -6.24 18.70
CA GLY A 490 5.58 -4.98 19.18
C GLY A 490 5.34 -3.75 18.29
N ASP A 491 5.07 -3.91 17.00
CA ASP A 491 4.84 -2.76 16.10
C ASP A 491 3.54 -2.03 16.42
N PHE A 492 2.49 -2.75 16.82
CA PHE A 492 1.23 -2.15 17.27
C PHE A 492 1.43 -1.21 18.48
N VAL A 493 2.27 -1.58 19.43
CA VAL A 493 2.56 -0.76 20.62
C VAL A 493 3.29 0.52 20.23
N ARG A 494 4.25 0.44 19.30
CA ARG A 494 4.96 1.62 18.79
C ARG A 494 4.00 2.62 18.14
N TRP A 495 3.01 2.14 17.40
CA TRP A 495 1.96 2.98 16.80
C TRP A 495 1.06 3.64 17.83
N ILE A 496 0.60 2.88 18.83
CA ILE A 496 -0.17 3.45 19.94
C ILE A 496 0.64 4.53 20.64
N VAL A 497 1.93 4.28 20.93
CA VAL A 497 2.82 5.27 21.57
C VAL A 497 2.95 6.52 20.69
N LEU A 498 3.20 6.37 19.39
CA LEU A 498 3.31 7.49 18.46
C LEU A 498 2.04 8.35 18.44
N PHE A 499 0.88 7.73 18.32
CA PHE A 499 -0.40 8.45 18.31
C PHE A 499 -0.70 9.07 19.67
N CYS A 500 -0.40 8.38 20.78
CA CYS A 500 -0.53 8.93 22.12
C CYS A 500 0.37 10.15 22.32
N VAL A 501 1.62 10.11 21.87
CA VAL A 501 2.54 11.26 21.89
C VAL A 501 1.95 12.43 21.09
N PHE A 502 1.44 12.17 19.89
CA PHE A 502 0.74 13.20 19.11
C PHE A 502 -0.45 13.78 19.87
N GLY A 503 -1.30 12.94 20.44
CA GLY A 503 -2.47 13.36 21.23
C GLY A 503 -2.08 14.23 22.42
N VAL A 504 -1.06 13.82 23.17
CA VAL A 504 -0.50 14.58 24.31
C VAL A 504 0.04 15.93 23.85
N VAL A 505 0.81 15.98 22.77
CA VAL A 505 1.36 17.24 22.22
C VAL A 505 0.23 18.17 21.77
N ALA A 506 -0.77 17.65 21.05
CA ALA A 506 -1.90 18.43 20.58
C ALA A 506 -2.72 19.02 21.75
N VAL A 507 -3.00 18.21 22.78
CA VAL A 507 -3.68 18.66 24.01
C VAL A 507 -2.84 19.67 24.76
N ALA A 508 -1.52 19.47 24.89
CA ALA A 508 -0.62 20.38 25.57
C ALA A 508 -0.57 21.75 24.88
N VAL A 509 -0.43 21.78 23.55
CA VAL A 509 -0.46 23.03 22.76
C VAL A 509 -1.78 23.78 22.97
N TRP A 510 -2.90 23.06 22.99
CA TRP A 510 -4.21 23.62 23.29
C TRP A 510 -4.33 24.17 24.71
N ALA A 511 -3.91 23.40 25.72
CA ALA A 511 -3.97 23.81 27.12
C ALA A 511 -3.10 25.06 27.38
N ILE A 512 -1.89 25.10 26.83
CA ILE A 512 -0.99 26.24 26.93
C ILE A 512 -1.64 27.49 26.30
N HIS A 513 -2.19 27.36 25.08
CA HIS A 513 -2.85 28.47 24.41
C HIS A 513 -4.05 29.01 25.19
N THR A 514 -4.93 28.11 25.67
CA THR A 514 -6.13 28.52 26.41
C THR A 514 -5.79 29.21 27.72
N VAL A 515 -4.75 28.76 28.44
CA VAL A 515 -4.24 29.46 29.63
C VAL A 515 -3.72 30.85 29.29
N PHE A 516 -2.96 31.01 28.20
CA PHE A 516 -2.46 32.32 27.79
C PHE A 516 -3.58 33.29 27.41
N GLU A 517 -4.59 32.84 26.68
CA GLU A 517 -5.73 33.71 26.32
C GLU A 517 -6.57 34.10 27.54
N ARG A 518 -6.79 33.18 28.49
CA ARG A 518 -7.45 33.50 29.77
C ARG A 518 -6.68 34.55 30.57
N ARG A 519 -5.34 34.43 30.63
CA ARG A 519 -4.47 35.41 31.30
C ARG A 519 -4.52 36.80 30.65
N LYS A 520 -4.50 36.86 29.31
CA LYS A 520 -4.65 38.13 28.58
C LYS A 520 -6.02 38.77 28.84
N ALA A 521 -7.10 37.99 28.81
CA ALA A 521 -8.44 38.49 29.08
C ALA A 521 -8.56 39.09 30.50
N ALA A 522 -8.00 38.42 31.51
CA ALA A 522 -7.95 38.93 32.88
C ALA A 522 -7.14 40.22 33.01
N ALA A 523 -5.99 40.31 32.34
CA ALA A 523 -5.16 41.52 32.34
C ALA A 523 -5.83 42.72 31.62
N THR A 524 -6.59 42.47 30.55
CA THR A 524 -7.35 43.51 29.85
C THR A 524 -8.54 44.00 30.68
N ALA A 525 -9.25 43.09 31.35
CA ALA A 525 -10.37 43.44 32.23
C ALA A 525 -9.93 44.35 33.40
N GLN A 526 -8.70 44.20 33.89
CA GLN A 526 -8.13 45.07 34.92
C GLN A 526 -7.69 46.46 34.41
N ARG A 527 -7.59 46.68 33.08
CA ARG A 527 -7.10 47.92 32.48
C ARG A 527 -8.21 48.87 31.99
N VAL A 528 -9.48 48.46 32.01
CA VAL A 528 -10.58 49.36 31.67
C VAL A 528 -10.92 50.17 32.92
N PRO A 529 -10.60 51.49 32.99
CA PRO A 529 -11.02 52.32 34.11
C PRO A 529 -12.54 52.48 34.06
N GLY A 530 -13.18 52.37 35.22
CA GLY A 530 -14.63 52.56 35.40
C GLY A 530 -15.06 54.00 35.22
#